data_AF-X1UXS1-F1
#
_entry.id   AF-X1UXS1-F1
#
_cell.length_a   1.000
_cell.length_b   1.000
_cell.length_c   1.000
_cell.angle_alpha   90.00
_cell.angle_beta   90.00
_cell.angle_gamma   90.00
#
_symmetry.space_group_name_H-M   'P 1'
#
loop_
_entity.id
_entity.type
_entity.pdbx_description
1 polymer ?
#
loop_
_entity_poly.entity_id
_entity_poly.type
_entity_poly.pdbx_seq_one_letter_code
_entity_poly.pdbx_strand_id
1 'polypeptide(L)' 'CEALTCKGEVTKKYDKDGEYFIECKIWAENPKGEKTASGRAVVTLPAGG' A
#
# COMPACT_ATOMS: atom_id res chain seq x y z
N CYS A 1 -12.50 1.80 -21.64
CA CYS A 1 -11.48 1.87 -20.57
C CYS A 1 -12.23 2.16 -19.27
N GLU A 2 -12.00 1.38 -18.22
CA GLU A 2 -12.69 1.52 -16.94
C GLU A 2 -11.72 2.16 -15.93
N ALA A 3 -12.21 3.10 -15.12
CA ALA A 3 -11.39 3.73 -14.08
C ALA A 3 -11.24 2.78 -12.89
N LEU A 4 -10.01 2.58 -12.45
CA LEU A 4 -9.70 1.81 -11.23
C LEU A 4 -9.29 2.76 -10.11
N THR A 5 -9.83 2.52 -8.91
CA THR A 5 -9.38 3.21 -7.69
C THR A 5 -8.41 2.32 -6.94
N CYS A 6 -7.18 2.78 -6.75
CA CYS A 6 -6.21 2.10 -5.91
C CYS A 6 -6.38 2.50 -4.44
N LYS A 7 -6.50 1.52 -3.56
CA LYS A 7 -6.64 1.69 -2.12
C LYS A 7 -5.57 0.88 -1.39
N GLY A 8 -5.29 1.25 -0.15
CA GLY A 8 -4.38 0.49 0.69
C GLY A 8 -4.56 0.77 2.16
N GLU A 9 -4.07 -0.16 2.98
CA GLU A 9 -4.07 -0.11 4.43
C GLU A 9 -2.67 -0.42 4.94
N VAL A 10 -2.15 0.41 5.84
CA VAL A 10 -0.88 0.15 6.51
C VAL A 10 -1.07 -0.98 7.51
N THR A 11 -0.39 -2.10 7.29
CA THR A 11 -0.48 -3.28 8.15
C THR A 11 0.65 -3.35 9.16
N LYS A 12 1.80 -2.72 8.89
CA LYS A 12 2.95 -2.73 9.78
C LYS A 12 3.85 -1.52 9.53
N LYS A 13 4.48 -1.01 10.60
CA LYS A 13 5.59 -0.04 10.54
C LYS A 13 6.74 -0.61 11.37
N TYR A 14 7.96 -0.56 10.87
CA TYR A 14 9.13 -1.05 11.60
C TYR A 14 10.41 -0.42 11.11
N ASP A 15 11.39 -0.33 12.00
CA ASP A 15 12.73 0.14 11.68
C ASP A 15 13.66 -1.05 11.56
N LYS A 16 14.51 -1.05 10.53
CA LYS A 16 15.51 -2.09 10.32
C LYS A 16 16.73 -1.48 9.64
N ASP A 17 17.91 -1.74 10.20
CA ASP A 17 19.19 -1.31 9.64
C ASP A 17 19.29 0.22 9.39
N GLY A 18 18.58 1.02 10.21
CA GLY A 18 18.52 2.48 10.09
C GLY A 18 17.51 3.00 9.05
N GLU A 19 16.73 2.12 8.41
CA GLU A 19 15.66 2.48 7.48
C GLU A 19 14.28 2.26 8.09
N TYR A 20 13.34 3.15 7.74
CA TYR A 20 11.95 3.12 8.18
C TYR A 20 11.09 2.40 7.15
N PHE A 21 10.55 1.24 7.49
CA PHE A 21 9.71 0.43 6.60
C PHE A 21 8.23 0.52 6.97
N ILE A 22 7.39 0.51 5.94
CA ILE A 22 5.95 0.35 6.04
C ILE A 22 5.51 -0.81 5.15
N GLU A 23 4.75 -1.74 5.72
CA GLU A 23 4.03 -2.75 4.95
C GLU A 23 2.59 -2.30 4.74
N CYS A 24 2.11 -2.46 3.52
CA CYS A 24 0.75 -2.13 3.14
C CYS A 24 0.08 -3.33 2.47
N LYS A 25 -1.20 -3.55 2.78
CA LYS A 25 -2.10 -4.29 1.91
C LYS A 25 -2.67 -3.30 0.89
N ILE A 26 -2.59 -3.61 -0.40
CA ILE A 26 -3.11 -2.76 -1.47
C ILE A 26 -4.12 -3.51 -2.32
N TRP A 27 -5.07 -2.80 -2.91
CA TRP A 27 -6.02 -3.37 -3.85
C TRP A 27 -6.57 -2.31 -4.82
N ALA A 28 -7.03 -2.77 -5.98
CA ALA A 28 -7.75 -1.96 -6.94
C ALA A 28 -9.24 -2.30 -6.89
N GLU A 29 -10.10 -1.29 -6.95
CA GLU A 29 -11.54 -1.43 -7.08
C GLU A 29 -12.04 -0.83 -8.40
N ASN A 30 -12.97 -1.51 -9.06
CA ASN A 30 -13.73 -0.93 -10.16
C ASN A 30 -14.84 0.01 -9.62
N PRO A 31 -15.56 0.75 -10.49
CA PRO A 31 -16.65 1.64 -10.07
C PRO A 31 -17.85 0.92 -9.43
N LYS A 32 -17.94 -0.41 -9.56
CA LYS A 32 -18.96 -1.23 -8.88
C LYS A 32 -18.56 -1.60 -7.45
N GLY A 33 -17.35 -1.24 -7.02
CA GLY A 33 -16.79 -1.57 -5.70
C GLY A 33 -16.19 -2.98 -5.62
N GLU A 34 -16.05 -3.67 -6.74
CA GLU A 34 -15.46 -5.01 -6.78
C GLU A 34 -13.94 -4.90 -6.74
N LYS A 35 -13.30 -5.73 -5.91
CA LYS A 35 -11.83 -5.82 -5.85
C LYS A 35 -11.33 -6.62 -7.04
N THR A 36 -10.64 -5.95 -7.96
CA THR A 36 -10.16 -6.56 -9.22
C THR A 36 -8.72 -7.05 -9.12
N ALA A 37 -7.92 -6.46 -8.23
CA ALA A 37 -6.55 -6.89 -7.95
C ALA A 37 -6.21 -6.61 -6.48
N SER A 38 -5.36 -7.44 -5.87
CA SER A 38 -4.86 -7.21 -4.52
C SER A 38 -3.41 -7.66 -4.39
N GLY A 39 -2.68 -7.04 -3.46
CA GLY A 39 -1.27 -7.35 -3.22
C GLY A 39 -0.78 -6.81 -1.89
N ARG A 40 0.49 -7.08 -1.62
CA ARG A 40 1.24 -6.53 -0.49
C ARG A 40 2.38 -5.68 -1.03
N ALA A 41 2.57 -4.51 -0.45
CA ALA A 41 3.69 -3.62 -0.72
C ALA A 41 4.53 -3.44 0.55
N VAL A 42 5.84 -3.30 0.39
CA VAL A 42 6.76 -2.87 1.44
C VAL A 42 7.46 -1.64 0.91
N VAL A 43 7.35 -0.52 1.62
CA VAL A 43 7.93 0.78 1.21
C VAL A 43 8.84 1.32 2.29
N THR A 44 9.91 1.98 1.88
CA THR A 44 10.81 2.72 2.76
C THR A 44 10.40 4.19 2.81
N LEU A 45 10.38 4.79 3.99
CA LEU A 45 10.20 6.22 4.15
C LEU A 45 11.54 6.88 4.50
N PRO A 46 11.81 8.08 3.98
CA PRO A 46 12.90 8.89 4.51
C PRO A 46 12.63 9.21 5.98
N ALA A 47 13.68 9.19 6.79
CA ALA A 47 13.63 9.76 8.14
C ALA A 47 13.22 11.24 8.00
N GLY A 48 12.11 11.64 8.62
CA GLY A 48 11.64 13.02 8.56
C GLY A 48 12.71 14.00 9.08
N GLY A 49 12.82 15.16 8.44
CA GLY A 49 13.64 16.29 8.92
C GLY A 49 13.03 17.01 10.11
#